data_AF-A3DB44-F1
#
_entry.id   AF-A3DB44-F1
#
_cell.length_a   1.000
_cell.length_b   1.000
_cell.length_c   1.000
_cell.angle_alpha   90.00
_cell.angle_beta   90.00
_cell.angle_gamma   90.00
#
_symmetry.space_group_name_H-M   'P 1'
#
loop_
_entity.id
_entity.type
_entity.pdbx_description
1 polymer ?
#
loop_
_entity_poly.entity_id
_entity_poly.type
_entity_poly.pdbx_seq_one_letter_code
_entity_poly.pdbx_strand_id
1 'polypeptide(L)'
;MTVFKSGTEGQRKFATVIRAQVLKMHPWGLNANTADKVTFRLEGMKSPLFFIKYKEALVAGEVVQSLALYDEENYQRRAKFVQARAK
;
A
#
# COMPACT_ATOMS: atom_id res chain seq x y z
N MET A 1 0.90 -24.92 -3.45
CA MET A 1 1.09 -23.63 -2.76
C MET A 1 -0.10 -22.74 -3.02
N THR A 2 -1.04 -22.63 -2.08
CA THR A 2 -2.19 -21.72 -2.21
C THR A 2 -1.70 -20.32 -1.90
N VAL A 3 -1.46 -19.51 -2.93
CA VAL A 3 -1.17 -18.08 -2.74
C VAL A 3 -2.43 -17.48 -2.13
N PHE A 4 -2.40 -17.15 -0.83
CA PHE A 4 -3.47 -16.39 -0.19
C PHE A 4 -3.55 -15.03 -0.90
N LYS A 5 -4.43 -14.96 -1.90
CA LYS A 5 -4.73 -13.71 -2.60
C LYS A 5 -5.50 -12.86 -1.60
N SER A 6 -4.83 -11.91 -0.98
CA SER A 6 -5.49 -10.90 -0.14
C SER A 6 -6.64 -10.24 -0.91
N GLY A 7 -7.80 -10.10 -0.28
CA GLY A 7 -9.00 -9.48 -0.84
C GLY A 7 -9.77 -10.31 -1.88
N THR A 8 -11.03 -9.95 -2.13
CA THR A 8 -11.90 -10.55 -3.15
C THR A 8 -11.44 -10.20 -4.57
N GLU A 9 -11.96 -10.88 -5.59
CA GLU A 9 -11.61 -10.55 -6.98
C GLU A 9 -11.99 -9.12 -7.36
N GLY A 10 -13.18 -8.66 -6.94
CA GLY A 10 -13.61 -7.28 -7.14
C GLY A 10 -12.66 -6.27 -6.48
N GLN A 11 -12.23 -6.54 -5.25
CA GLN A 11 -11.25 -5.69 -4.54
C GLN A 11 -9.90 -5.64 -5.26
N ARG A 12 -9.41 -6.77 -5.79
CA ARG A 12 -8.17 -6.78 -6.57
C ARG A 12 -8.28 -5.96 -7.85
N LYS A 13 -9.37 -6.13 -8.62
CA LYS A 13 -9.61 -5.34 -9.83
C LYS A 13 -9.67 -3.84 -9.51
N PHE A 14 -10.41 -3.47 -8.46
CA PHE A 14 -10.52 -2.09 -8.02
C PHE A 14 -9.19 -1.50 -7.56
N ALA A 15 -8.41 -2.24 -6.77
CA ALA A 15 -7.06 -1.85 -6.36
C ALA A 15 -6.11 -1.65 -7.55
N THR A 16 -6.18 -2.50 -8.57
CA THR A 16 -5.39 -2.34 -9.80
C THR A 16 -5.71 -1.03 -10.51
N VAL A 17 -6.99 -0.64 -10.58
CA VAL A 17 -7.41 0.63 -11.18
C VAL A 17 -6.84 1.80 -10.39
N ILE A 18 -6.94 1.78 -9.06
CA ILE A 18 -6.39 2.83 -8.18
C ILE A 18 -4.88 2.93 -8.37
N ARG A 19 -4.16 1.80 -8.31
CA ARG A 19 -2.70 1.76 -8.53
C ARG A 19 -2.32 2.38 -9.88
N ALA A 20 -3.01 2.01 -10.96
CA ALA A 20 -2.74 2.55 -12.29
C ALA A 20 -2.98 4.07 -12.35
N GLN A 21 -4.04 4.55 -11.69
CA GLN A 21 -4.31 5.99 -11.60
C GLN A 21 -3.21 6.72 -10.82
N VAL A 22 -2.79 6.19 -9.68
CA VAL A 22 -1.73 6.79 -8.85
C VAL A 22 -0.41 6.88 -9.61
N LEU A 23 -0.03 5.81 -10.32
CA LEU A 23 1.20 5.77 -11.13
C LEU A 23 1.16 6.75 -12.31
N LYS A 24 -0.01 7.04 -12.89
CA LYS A 24 -0.16 8.06 -13.93
C LYS A 24 0.11 9.49 -13.45
N MET A 25 -0.05 9.76 -12.15
CA MET A 25 0.22 11.08 -11.56
C MET A 25 1.68 11.28 -11.17
N HIS A 26 2.55 10.31 -11.46
CA HIS A 26 3.97 10.41 -11.16
C HIS A 26 4.65 11.56 -11.96
N PRO A 27 5.57 12.34 -11.35
CA PRO A 27 6.02 12.27 -9.96
C PRO A 27 5.13 13.10 -9.02
N TRP A 28 4.90 12.58 -7.81
CA TRP A 28 4.01 13.19 -6.80
C TRP A 28 4.63 14.39 -6.06
N GLY A 29 5.28 15.31 -6.78
CA GLY A 29 5.99 16.47 -6.19
C GLY A 29 7.27 16.11 -5.44
N LEU A 30 7.81 14.91 -5.66
CA LEU A 30 9.04 14.41 -5.04
C LEU A 30 10.25 14.60 -5.96
N ASN A 31 11.45 14.64 -5.39
CA ASN A 31 12.67 14.54 -6.20
C ASN A 31 12.73 13.18 -6.92
N ALA A 32 13.45 13.11 -8.04
CA ALA A 32 13.46 11.94 -8.92
C ALA A 32 13.82 10.63 -8.19
N ASN A 33 14.91 10.62 -7.41
CA ASN A 33 15.36 9.42 -6.68
C ASN A 33 14.30 8.93 -5.67
N THR A 34 13.69 9.84 -4.92
CA THR A 34 12.62 9.50 -3.99
C THR A 34 11.37 9.00 -4.74
N ALA A 35 11.00 9.65 -5.84
CA ALA A 35 9.86 9.25 -6.66
C ALA A 35 10.05 7.83 -7.22
N ASP A 36 11.24 7.51 -7.76
CA ASP A 36 11.57 6.17 -8.29
C ASP A 36 11.47 5.09 -7.20
N LYS A 37 12.00 5.36 -6.00
CA LYS A 37 11.90 4.44 -4.86
C LYS A 37 10.45 4.20 -4.44
N VAL A 38 9.65 5.25 -4.40
CA VAL A 38 8.22 5.16 -4.06
C VAL A 38 7.46 4.40 -5.14
N THR A 39 7.75 4.65 -6.42
CA THR A 39 7.19 3.93 -7.56
C THR A 39 7.47 2.44 -7.46
N PHE A 40 8.74 2.05 -7.30
CA PHE A 40 9.12 0.64 -7.15
C PHE A 40 8.39 -0.04 -5.99
N ARG A 41 8.23 0.69 -4.88
CA ARG A 41 7.54 0.19 -3.70
C ARG A 41 6.03 0.02 -3.93
N LEU A 42 5.36 0.98 -4.58
CA LEU A 42 3.97 0.86 -4.98
C LEU A 42 3.77 -0.32 -5.94
N GLU A 43 4.73 -0.55 -6.83
CA GLU A 43 4.65 -1.65 -7.77
C GLU A 43 4.79 -3.03 -7.13
N GLY A 44 5.63 -3.12 -6.09
CA GLY A 44 5.78 -4.32 -5.27
C GLY A 44 4.64 -4.57 -4.28
N MET A 45 3.76 -3.59 -4.06
CA MET A 45 2.67 -3.70 -3.08
C MET A 45 1.60 -4.69 -3.55
N LYS A 46 1.46 -5.79 -2.80
CA LYS A 46 0.51 -6.89 -3.15
C LYS A 46 -0.85 -6.78 -2.48
N SER A 47 -0.98 -5.95 -1.44
CA SER A 47 -2.23 -5.84 -0.68
C SER A 47 -3.22 -4.95 -1.42
N PRO A 48 -4.37 -5.46 -1.91
CA PRO A 48 -5.39 -4.60 -2.51
C PRO A 48 -6.04 -3.70 -1.46
N LEU A 49 -6.08 -4.14 -0.19
CA LEU A 49 -6.66 -3.35 0.90
C LEU A 49 -5.89 -2.06 1.17
N PHE A 50 -4.57 -2.04 0.91
CA PHE A 50 -3.78 -0.80 0.96
C PHE A 50 -4.35 0.24 -0.01
N PHE A 51 -4.46 -0.11 -1.29
CA PHE A 51 -4.94 0.81 -2.32
C PHE A 51 -6.37 1.26 -2.09
N ILE A 52 -7.23 0.37 -1.59
CA ILE A 52 -8.63 0.68 -1.30
C ILE A 52 -8.74 1.63 -0.10
N LYS A 53 -8.04 1.31 1.00
CA LYS A 53 -8.11 2.09 2.24
C LYS A 53 -7.55 3.49 2.08
N TYR A 54 -6.43 3.63 1.37
CA TYR A 54 -5.73 4.90 1.21
C TYR A 54 -6.05 5.60 -0.11
N LYS A 55 -7.12 5.22 -0.81
CA LYS A 55 -7.45 5.72 -2.16
C LYS A 55 -7.41 7.25 -2.25
N GLU A 56 -8.09 7.94 -1.33
CA GLU A 56 -8.22 9.41 -1.37
C GLU A 56 -6.86 10.09 -1.19
N ALA A 57 -6.10 9.69 -0.17
CA ALA A 57 -4.75 10.18 0.10
C ALA A 57 -3.80 9.90 -1.07
N LEU A 58 -3.85 8.70 -1.65
CA LEU A 58 -3.05 8.33 -2.81
C LEU A 58 -3.38 9.18 -4.05
N VAL A 59 -4.66 9.50 -4.25
CA VAL A 59 -5.11 10.37 -5.35
C VAL A 59 -4.72 11.84 -5.11
N ALA A 60 -4.66 12.28 -3.85
CA ALA A 60 -4.18 13.60 -3.47
C ALA A 60 -2.65 13.75 -3.56
N GLY A 61 -1.91 12.68 -3.85
CA GLY A 61 -0.44 12.67 -3.93
C GLY A 61 0.26 12.39 -2.59
N GLU A 62 -0.47 12.06 -1.53
CA GLU A 62 0.04 11.73 -0.19
C GLU A 62 0.57 10.29 -0.11
N VAL A 63 1.37 9.89 -1.10
CA VAL A 63 1.80 8.50 -1.30
C VAL A 63 2.75 8.04 -0.18
N VAL A 64 3.70 8.88 0.19
CA VAL A 64 4.69 8.57 1.25
C VAL A 64 4.01 8.38 2.60
N GLN A 65 3.06 9.26 2.94
CA GLN A 65 2.28 9.17 4.17
C GLN A 65 1.45 7.88 4.22
N SER A 66 0.75 7.57 3.12
CA SER A 66 -0.03 6.33 3.00
C SER A 66 0.81 5.08 3.24
N LEU A 67 2.02 5.04 2.67
CA LEU A 67 2.96 3.92 2.86
C LEU A 67 3.45 3.82 4.31
N ALA A 68 3.79 4.95 4.95
CA ALA A 68 4.24 4.97 6.33
C ALA A 68 3.16 4.48 7.31
N LEU A 69 1.93 4.99 7.15
CA LEU A 69 0.78 4.54 7.96
C LEU A 69 0.53 3.04 7.79
N TYR A 70 0.62 2.53 6.56
CA TYR A 70 0.44 1.10 6.32
C TYR A 70 1.50 0.23 6.99
N ASP A 71 2.76 0.65 6.99
CA ASP A 71 3.83 -0.06 7.69
C ASP A 71 3.60 -0.08 9.20
N GLU A 72 3.24 1.07 9.77
CA GLU A 72 2.96 1.21 11.20
C GLU A 72 1.81 0.30 11.62
N GLU A 73 0.72 0.28 10.86
CA GLU A 73 -0.42 -0.61 11.12
C GLU A 73 -0.02 -2.09 11.06
N ASN A 74 0.82 -2.46 10.10
CA ASN A 74 1.33 -3.83 9.98
C ASN A 74 2.30 -4.17 11.12
N TYR A 75 3.12 -3.23 11.56
CA TYR A 75 3.99 -3.38 12.72
C TYR A 75 3.17 -3.59 14.00
N GLN A 76 2.22 -2.70 14.30
CA GLN A 76 1.34 -2.81 15.47
C GLN A 76 0.55 -4.13 15.47
N ARG A 77 0.05 -4.56 14.29
CA ARG A 77 -0.64 -5.85 14.17
C ARG A 77 0.27 -7.01 14.52
N ARG A 78 1.51 -7.04 14.01
CA ARG A 78 2.50 -8.09 14.34
C ARG A 78 2.90 -8.06 15.81
N ALA A 79 3.11 -6.87 16.39
CA ALA A 79 3.49 -6.71 17.78
C ALA A 79 2.43 -7.29 18.73
N LYS A 80 1.13 -7.07 18.45
CA LYS A 80 0.02 -7.65 19.24
C LYS A 80 0.06 -9.18 19.26
N PHE A 81 0.38 -9.82 18.13
CA PHE A 81 0.48 -11.28 18.07
C PHE A 81 1.69 -11.84 18.82
N VAL A 82 2.82 -11.14 18.81
CA VAL A 82 4.01 -11.53 19.58
C VAL A 82 3.74 -11.43 21.08
N GLN A 83 3.11 -10.35 21.54
CA GLN A 83 2.75 -10.16 22.95
C GLN A 83 1.71 -11.18 23.42
N ALA A 84 0.72 -11.53 22.58
CA ALA A 84 -0.29 -12.54 22.90
C ALA A 84 0.27 -13.97 23.02
N ARG A 85 1.41 -14.26 22.36
CA ARG A 85 2.08 -15.57 22.39
C ARG A 85 3.10 -15.70 23.54
N ALA A 86 3.49 -14.59 24.15
CA ALA A 86 4.43 -14.54 25.26
C ALA A 86 3.74 -14.57 26.65
N LYS A 87 2.41 -14.61 26.68
CA LYS A 87 1.58 -14.94 27.85
C LYS A 87 1.12 -16.39 27.75
#